data_AF-A0A7W0ZY35-F1
#
_entry.id   AF-A0A7W0ZY35-F1
#
_cell.length_a   1.000
_cell.length_b   1.000
_cell.length_c   1.000
_cell.angle_alpha   90.00
_cell.angle_beta   90.00
_cell.angle_gamma   90.00
#
_symmetry.space_group_name_H-M   'P 1'
#
loop_
_entity.id
_entity.type
_entity.pdbx_description
1 polymer ?
#
loop_
_entity_poly.entity_id
_entity_poly.type
_entity_poly.pdbx_seq_one_letter_code
_entity_poly.pdbx_strand_id
1 'polypeptide(L)'
;MASRPWRVAGFIAKYVLRAIWISTMILTPLFGFWLASSLAAYENASQWVSLLIGLALFPLIPLGWDFFYLWRRSRQAVPRKHILTRIDRLVLRTLLVNGLFLGVMMWRAPQVAFRALAVRGDWILDGYNGPIASKVRGVLLGFADHFEQRWHKSDGDTYGTSDIPPPDIVATEQPFPGWPMSTAPEMQVTNMPEQPSVEAVGQYLAARITDKKRLVKALHDHVVLRLTYDTPTSELRGEDRYTKRPSQQAEDVWRARTGVCEGYARLMVALGKAAGVEIAYITGYIRDTERDVDPAATDDVVKATLEGYGHAWNAVKIDGTWHLLDATWDDTSDSTTEVSTTYLLTPPKLFRHDHLPEEAAWQLVAVPLTAGEFARQPLLSPSVGRLGVVLEAPTRSQITVTGGEAQILLDNPFGATVTAHATHAGSKEREVRCTVETTIGTRIAIKCELGHGQYEIKMFGSPAGSTGLSYDYFGTILVNSR
;
A
#
# COMPACT_ATOMS: atom_id res chain seq x y z
N MET A 1 54.16 21.60 21.08
CA MET A 1 52.71 21.72 21.41
C MET A 1 51.78 20.95 20.46
N ALA A 2 52.28 20.12 19.53
CA ALA A 2 51.47 19.44 18.52
C ALA A 2 50.72 18.16 18.98
N SER A 3 50.83 17.74 20.25
CA SER A 3 50.26 16.45 20.74
C SER A 3 48.92 16.57 21.48
N ARG A 4 48.50 17.80 21.85
CA ARG A 4 47.21 18.05 22.51
C ARG A 4 45.98 17.76 21.63
N PRO A 5 45.90 18.21 20.35
CA PRO A 5 44.72 17.95 19.53
C PRO A 5 44.53 16.45 19.22
N TRP A 6 45.62 15.70 19.01
CA TRP A 6 45.55 14.24 18.79
C TRP A 6 45.11 13.45 20.01
N ARG A 7 45.47 13.91 21.22
CA ARG A 7 44.99 13.29 22.48
C ARG A 7 43.52 13.57 22.73
N VAL A 8 43.05 14.78 22.43
CA VAL A 8 41.63 15.15 22.52
C VAL A 8 40.81 14.40 21.46
N ALA A 9 41.29 14.31 20.21
CA ALA A 9 40.66 13.54 19.15
C ALA A 9 40.58 12.04 19.48
N GLY A 10 41.67 11.45 20.01
CA GLY A 10 41.68 10.04 20.44
C GLY A 10 40.77 9.77 21.63
N PHE A 11 40.65 10.73 22.56
CA PHE A 11 39.69 10.67 23.66
C PHE A 11 38.25 10.71 23.12
N ILE A 12 37.90 11.71 22.29
CA ILE A 12 36.57 11.83 21.69
C ILE A 12 36.22 10.56 20.90
N ALA A 13 37.12 10.07 20.04
CA ALA A 13 36.92 8.84 19.27
C ALA A 13 36.65 7.62 20.17
N LYS A 14 37.36 7.47 21.28
CA LYS A 14 37.14 6.38 22.23
C LYS A 14 35.74 6.44 22.87
N TYR A 15 35.29 7.63 23.27
CA TYR A 15 33.96 7.78 23.88
C TYR A 15 32.85 7.60 22.86
N VAL A 16 33.04 8.10 21.64
CA VAL A 16 32.10 7.89 20.52
C VAL A 16 31.99 6.41 20.18
N LEU A 17 33.11 5.69 20.01
CA LEU A 17 33.09 4.25 19.75
C LEU A 17 32.44 3.45 20.87
N ARG A 18 32.69 3.83 22.14
CA ARG A 18 32.05 3.20 23.30
C ARG A 18 30.54 3.48 23.33
N ALA A 19 30.13 4.70 23.00
CA ALA A 19 28.72 5.07 22.92
C ALA A 19 28.02 4.29 21.81
N ILE A 20 28.60 4.24 20.60
CA ILE A 20 28.10 3.43 19.48
C ILE A 20 27.95 1.97 19.90
N TRP A 21 28.98 1.39 20.52
CA TRP A 21 28.95 0.01 20.98
C TRP A 21 27.82 -0.26 21.99
N ILE A 22 27.66 0.60 22.99
CA ILE A 22 26.59 0.47 23.99
C ILE A 22 25.21 0.66 23.33
N SER A 23 25.08 1.62 22.42
CA SER A 23 23.84 1.84 21.66
C SER A 23 23.50 0.61 20.82
N THR A 24 24.43 0.01 20.10
CA THR A 24 24.20 -1.22 19.34
C THR A 24 23.80 -2.38 20.26
N MET A 25 24.46 -2.53 21.41
CA MET A 25 24.11 -3.55 22.40
C MET A 25 22.66 -3.47 22.91
N ILE A 26 22.08 -2.27 22.97
CA ILE A 26 20.73 -2.04 23.48
C ILE A 26 19.71 -2.02 22.34
N LEU A 27 20.00 -1.28 21.27
CA LEU A 27 19.06 -1.03 20.19
C LEU A 27 18.85 -2.26 19.31
N THR A 28 19.91 -3.03 19.01
CA THR A 28 19.78 -4.20 18.14
C THR A 28 18.85 -5.27 18.72
N PRO A 29 18.96 -5.66 20.01
CA PRO A 29 18.03 -6.64 20.58
C PRO A 29 16.62 -6.11 20.79
N LEU A 30 16.47 -4.82 21.13
CA LEU A 30 15.14 -4.19 21.24
C LEU A 30 14.44 -4.12 19.88
N PHE A 31 15.17 -3.76 18.82
CA PHE A 31 14.64 -3.75 17.46
C PHE A 31 14.32 -5.16 16.97
N GLY A 32 15.19 -6.14 17.23
CA GLY A 32 14.92 -7.54 16.91
C GLY A 32 13.68 -8.07 17.62
N PHE A 33 13.52 -7.80 18.92
CA PHE A 33 12.31 -8.11 19.67
C PHE A 33 11.08 -7.47 19.03
N TRP A 34 11.16 -6.17 18.73
CA TRP A 34 10.03 -5.41 18.17
C TRP A 34 9.63 -5.95 16.81
N LEU A 35 10.57 -6.14 15.89
CA LEU A 35 10.31 -6.70 14.56
C LEU A 35 9.74 -8.12 14.62
N ALA A 36 10.33 -9.02 15.41
CA ALA A 36 9.86 -10.40 15.50
C ALA A 36 8.44 -10.49 16.08
N SER A 37 8.15 -9.68 17.11
CA SER A 37 6.83 -9.65 17.73
C SER A 37 5.77 -8.97 16.86
N SER A 38 6.13 -7.90 16.13
CA SER A 38 5.27 -7.28 15.12
C SER A 38 4.96 -8.22 13.96
N LEU A 39 5.96 -8.97 13.47
CA LEU A 39 5.76 -9.99 12.44
C LEU A 39 4.79 -11.07 12.91
N ALA A 40 4.93 -11.55 14.14
CA ALA A 40 3.98 -12.49 14.71
C ALA A 40 2.56 -11.90 14.80
N ALA A 41 2.40 -10.67 15.28
CA ALA A 41 1.10 -10.01 15.38
C ALA A 41 0.46 -9.80 13.99
N TYR A 42 1.29 -9.50 13.00
CA TYR A 42 0.91 -9.40 11.59
C TYR A 42 0.37 -10.73 11.04
N GLU A 43 0.98 -11.84 11.45
CA GLU A 43 0.55 -13.23 11.21
C GLU A 43 -0.55 -13.73 12.16
N ASN A 44 -1.40 -12.83 12.68
CA ASN A 44 -2.49 -13.14 13.59
C ASN A 44 -2.09 -13.79 14.92
N ALA A 45 -0.81 -13.82 15.30
CA ALA A 45 -0.41 -14.34 16.60
C ALA A 45 -1.00 -13.48 17.74
N SER A 46 -1.46 -14.13 18.81
CA SER A 46 -1.98 -13.44 19.99
C SER A 46 -0.95 -12.48 20.58
N GLN A 47 -1.37 -11.44 21.30
CA GLN A 47 -0.42 -10.52 21.97
C GLN A 47 0.60 -11.30 22.83
N TRP A 48 0.15 -12.37 23.50
CA TRP A 48 1.02 -13.23 24.27
C TRP A 48 2.00 -14.03 23.42
N VAL A 49 1.56 -14.59 22.29
CA VAL A 49 2.46 -15.33 21.39
C VAL A 49 3.47 -14.39 20.73
N SER A 50 3.03 -13.21 20.29
CA SER A 50 3.92 -12.16 19.77
C SER A 50 4.96 -11.74 20.81
N LEU A 51 4.54 -11.53 22.06
CA LEU A 51 5.43 -11.26 23.18
C LEU A 51 6.43 -12.40 23.38
N LEU A 52 5.98 -13.65 23.39
CA LEU A 52 6.84 -14.82 23.56
C LEU A 52 7.86 -14.97 22.43
N ILE A 53 7.47 -14.69 21.18
CA ILE A 53 8.37 -14.72 20.03
C ILE A 53 9.44 -13.62 20.15
N GLY A 54 9.03 -12.40 20.52
CA GLY A 54 9.99 -11.34 20.85
C GLY A 54 10.93 -11.76 21.98
N LEU A 55 10.39 -12.29 23.08
CA LEU A 55 11.15 -12.75 24.25
C LEU A 55 12.08 -13.91 23.90
N ALA A 56 11.68 -14.79 22.96
CA ALA A 56 12.54 -15.85 22.45
C ALA A 56 13.81 -15.26 21.84
N LEU A 57 13.68 -14.28 20.94
CA LEU A 57 14.82 -13.62 20.30
C LEU A 57 15.65 -12.80 21.30
N PHE A 58 14.99 -12.14 22.25
CA PHE A 58 15.63 -11.45 23.37
C PHE A 58 14.67 -11.35 24.57
N PRO A 59 14.98 -11.95 25.75
CA PRO A 59 16.29 -12.47 26.16
C PRO A 59 16.43 -14.01 26.23
N LEU A 60 15.39 -14.81 25.94
CA LEU A 60 15.33 -16.23 26.32
C LEU A 60 16.35 -17.12 25.59
N ILE A 61 16.46 -17.06 24.25
CA ILE A 61 17.43 -17.88 23.49
C ILE A 61 18.87 -17.54 23.89
N PRO A 62 19.29 -16.26 23.97
CA PRO A 62 20.64 -15.92 24.44
C PRO A 62 20.96 -16.44 25.86
N LEU A 63 20.00 -16.35 26.78
CA LEU A 63 20.15 -16.86 28.16
C LEU A 63 20.21 -18.38 28.19
N GLY A 64 19.34 -19.05 27.44
CA GLY A 64 19.32 -20.52 27.33
C GLY A 64 20.62 -21.06 26.72
N TRP A 65 21.17 -20.38 25.71
CA TRP A 65 22.48 -20.72 25.15
C TRP A 65 23.61 -20.55 26.17
N ASP A 66 23.57 -19.52 27.01
CA ASP A 66 24.56 -19.39 28.09
C ASP A 66 24.43 -20.47 29.16
N PHE A 67 23.19 -20.76 29.58
CA PHE A 67 22.94 -21.83 30.56
C PHE A 67 23.41 -23.19 30.05
N PHE A 68 23.05 -23.56 28.82
CA PHE A 68 23.50 -24.82 28.20
C PHE A 68 25.03 -24.89 28.09
N TYR A 69 25.68 -23.78 27.75
CA TYR A 69 27.14 -23.70 27.72
C TYR A 69 27.75 -23.93 29.11
N LEU A 70 27.20 -23.30 30.15
CA LEU A 70 27.66 -23.48 31.53
C LEU A 70 27.46 -24.93 32.00
N TRP A 71 26.32 -25.53 31.70
CA TRP A 71 26.00 -26.92 32.03
C TRP A 71 26.89 -27.93 31.30
N ARG A 72 27.09 -27.78 29.99
CA ARG A 72 28.00 -28.66 29.22
C ARG A 72 29.42 -28.59 29.78
N ARG A 73 29.81 -27.42 30.26
CA ARG A 73 31.15 -27.18 30.81
C ARG A 73 31.30 -27.68 32.24
N SER A 74 30.26 -27.67 33.07
CA SER A 74 30.32 -28.30 34.40
C SER A 74 30.57 -29.81 34.31
N ARG A 75 30.39 -30.40 33.13
CA ARG A 75 30.72 -31.80 32.80
C ARG A 75 32.13 -32.01 32.24
N GLN A 76 32.94 -30.95 32.06
CA GLN A 76 34.30 -31.07 31.53
C GLN A 76 35.35 -31.21 32.64
N ALA A 77 36.26 -32.18 32.49
CA ALA A 77 37.27 -32.51 33.50
C ALA A 77 38.40 -31.47 33.66
N VAL A 78 38.62 -30.56 32.70
CA VAL A 78 39.71 -29.58 32.73
C VAL A 78 39.22 -28.16 32.40
N PRO A 79 39.25 -27.20 33.35
CA PRO A 79 38.78 -25.84 33.11
C PRO A 79 39.81 -24.99 32.32
N ARG A 80 39.43 -24.49 31.14
CA ARG A 80 40.21 -23.49 30.39
C ARG A 80 40.02 -22.06 30.94
N LYS A 81 41.06 -21.22 30.92
CA LYS A 81 41.00 -19.81 31.36
C LYS A 81 40.02 -18.99 30.51
N HIS A 82 39.33 -18.05 31.14
CA HIS A 82 38.36 -17.17 30.48
C HIS A 82 39.06 -16.06 29.69
N ILE A 83 38.69 -15.87 28.42
CA ILE A 83 39.07 -14.70 27.60
C ILE A 83 38.01 -13.60 27.70
N LEU A 84 36.73 -13.98 27.85
CA LEU A 84 35.57 -13.07 27.92
C LEU A 84 34.81 -13.24 29.24
N THR A 85 34.28 -12.14 29.80
CA THR A 85 33.42 -12.17 30.99
C THR A 85 32.08 -12.85 30.70
N ARG A 86 31.28 -13.12 31.75
CA ARG A 86 29.92 -13.67 31.59
C ARG A 86 29.02 -12.69 30.82
N ILE A 87 29.12 -11.41 31.14
CA ILE A 87 28.34 -10.35 30.49
C ILE A 87 28.76 -10.24 29.01
N ASP A 88 30.06 -10.20 28.71
CA ASP A 88 30.55 -10.09 27.32
C ASP A 88 30.01 -11.22 26.43
N ARG A 89 29.97 -12.43 26.98
CA ARG A 89 29.49 -13.61 26.27
C ARG A 89 27.98 -13.57 26.02
N LEU A 90 27.21 -13.14 27.02
CA LEU A 90 25.76 -12.98 26.87
C LEU A 90 25.44 -11.89 25.85
N VAL A 91 26.16 -10.76 25.91
CA VAL A 91 26.05 -9.66 24.96
C VAL A 91 26.36 -10.13 23.54
N LEU A 92 27.50 -10.81 23.34
CA LEU A 92 27.90 -11.28 22.02
C LEU A 92 26.88 -12.28 21.44
N ARG A 93 26.35 -13.19 22.25
CA ARG A 93 25.30 -14.12 21.81
C ARG A 93 23.99 -13.41 21.47
N THR A 94 23.61 -12.41 22.26
CA THR A 94 22.41 -11.62 21.99
C THR A 94 22.54 -10.88 20.66
N LEU A 95 23.70 -10.24 20.43
CA LEU A 95 24.00 -9.57 19.16
C LEU A 95 24.09 -10.56 17.99
N LEU A 96 24.63 -11.76 18.18
CA LEU A 96 24.69 -12.78 17.13
C LEU A 96 23.29 -13.30 16.76
N VAL A 97 22.45 -13.62 17.75
CA VAL A 97 21.08 -14.11 17.51
C VAL A 97 20.25 -13.04 16.80
N ASN A 98 20.26 -11.81 17.32
CA ASN A 98 19.51 -10.70 16.72
C ASN A 98 20.10 -10.29 15.37
N GLY A 99 21.42 -10.21 15.25
CA GLY A 99 22.10 -9.87 14.00
C GLY A 99 21.83 -10.89 12.89
N LEU A 100 21.82 -12.20 13.21
CA LEU A 100 21.45 -13.24 12.27
C LEU A 100 19.99 -13.12 11.84
N PHE A 101 19.07 -12.96 12.80
CA PHE A 101 17.65 -12.78 12.51
C PHE A 101 17.40 -11.56 11.61
N LEU A 102 17.93 -10.39 11.99
CA LEU A 102 17.79 -9.16 11.22
C LEU A 102 18.46 -9.28 9.85
N GLY A 103 19.64 -9.90 9.76
CA GLY A 103 20.33 -10.13 8.49
C GLY A 103 19.53 -11.03 7.55
N VAL A 104 18.93 -12.11 8.06
CA VAL A 104 18.06 -12.99 7.27
C VAL A 104 16.80 -12.26 6.82
N MET A 105 16.14 -11.51 7.70
CA MET A 105 14.95 -10.75 7.36
C MET A 105 15.25 -9.70 6.28
N MET A 106 16.34 -8.96 6.40
CA MET A 106 16.75 -7.95 5.43
C MET A 106 17.19 -8.54 4.08
N TRP A 107 17.72 -9.77 4.08
CA TRP A 107 18.10 -10.44 2.85
C TRP A 107 16.90 -11.09 2.15
N ARG A 108 16.03 -11.78 2.90
CA ARG A 108 15.00 -12.64 2.32
C ARG A 108 13.65 -11.97 2.18
N ALA A 109 13.29 -11.08 3.10
CA ALA A 109 11.96 -10.47 3.17
C ALA A 109 11.99 -9.03 3.74
N PRO A 110 12.79 -8.12 3.14
CA PRO A 110 12.93 -6.76 3.66
C PRO A 110 11.59 -6.00 3.63
N GLN A 111 10.80 -6.20 2.59
CA GLN A 111 9.48 -5.60 2.46
C GLN A 111 8.55 -6.08 3.59
N VAL A 112 8.43 -7.39 3.80
CA VAL A 112 7.59 -7.97 4.87
C VAL A 112 7.98 -7.44 6.24
N ALA A 113 9.27 -7.29 6.50
CA ALA A 113 9.76 -6.72 7.76
C ALA A 113 9.29 -5.29 7.96
N PHE A 114 9.44 -4.44 6.94
CA PHE A 114 8.93 -3.07 6.98
C PHE A 114 7.41 -3.05 7.18
N ARG A 115 6.68 -3.83 6.40
CA ARG A 115 5.22 -3.84 6.40
C ARG A 115 4.64 -4.31 7.74
N ALA A 116 5.22 -5.34 8.36
CA ALA A 116 4.84 -5.78 9.69
C ALA A 116 5.01 -4.68 10.75
N LEU A 117 6.09 -3.89 10.67
CA LEU A 117 6.32 -2.74 11.55
C LEU A 117 5.37 -1.59 11.23
N ALA A 118 5.12 -1.31 9.95
CA ALA A 118 4.26 -0.23 9.52
C ALA A 118 2.79 -0.47 9.91
N VAL A 119 2.29 -1.70 9.77
CA VAL A 119 0.88 -2.06 10.00
C VAL A 119 0.61 -2.50 11.43
N ARG A 120 1.51 -3.28 12.03
CA ARG A 120 1.36 -3.87 13.38
C ARG A 120 2.54 -3.57 14.31
N GLY A 121 3.29 -2.50 14.06
CA GLY A 121 4.35 -2.01 14.96
C GLY A 121 3.86 -1.68 16.37
N ASP A 122 2.58 -1.38 16.54
CA ASP A 122 1.96 -0.94 17.77
C ASP A 122 1.10 -2.02 18.46
N TRP A 123 1.21 -3.29 18.06
CA TRP A 123 0.38 -4.40 18.55
C TRP A 123 0.28 -4.52 20.09
N ILE A 124 1.30 -4.07 20.81
CA ILE A 124 1.37 -4.02 22.28
C ILE A 124 0.24 -3.13 22.85
N LEU A 125 -0.22 -2.18 22.06
CA LEU A 125 -1.25 -1.20 22.40
C LEU A 125 -2.65 -1.57 21.89
N ASP A 126 -2.84 -2.77 21.32
CA ASP A 126 -4.19 -3.19 20.89
C ASP A 126 -5.14 -3.17 22.10
N GLY A 127 -6.33 -2.58 21.92
CA GLY A 127 -7.31 -2.33 22.99
C GLY A 127 -7.07 -1.06 23.82
N TYR A 128 -5.97 -0.32 23.61
CA TYR A 128 -5.65 0.91 24.33
C TYR A 128 -5.78 2.16 23.43
N ASN A 129 -6.75 3.01 23.74
CA ASN A 129 -7.08 4.24 22.99
C ASN A 129 -6.85 5.54 23.76
N GLY A 130 -6.17 5.49 24.93
CA GLY A 130 -5.89 6.68 25.73
C GLY A 130 -4.80 7.58 25.13
N PRO A 131 -4.66 8.84 25.59
CA PRO A 131 -3.69 9.81 25.05
C PRO A 131 -2.23 9.32 25.08
N ILE A 132 -1.86 8.58 26.12
CA ILE A 132 -0.52 7.99 26.26
C ILE A 132 -0.29 6.93 25.19
N ALA A 133 -1.28 6.04 24.98
CA ALA A 133 -1.19 5.00 23.96
C ALA A 133 -1.07 5.63 22.56
N SER A 134 -1.84 6.67 22.26
CA SER A 134 -1.72 7.42 21.01
C SER A 134 -0.34 8.04 20.81
N LYS A 135 0.27 8.60 21.88
CA LYS A 135 1.62 9.16 21.81
C LYS A 135 2.68 8.10 21.57
N VAL A 136 2.62 6.97 22.27
CA VAL A 136 3.55 5.84 22.07
C VAL A 136 3.42 5.27 20.67
N ARG A 137 2.18 5.10 20.18
CA ARG A 137 1.88 4.66 18.82
C ARG A 137 2.51 5.59 17.78
N GLY A 138 2.37 6.91 17.94
CA GLY A 138 3.00 7.89 17.05
C GLY A 138 4.52 7.76 17.00
N VAL A 139 5.19 7.48 18.13
CA VAL A 139 6.64 7.27 18.18
C VAL A 139 7.05 5.97 17.48
N LEU A 140 6.37 4.86 17.76
CA LEU A 140 6.68 3.56 17.15
C LEU A 140 6.49 3.59 15.63
N LEU A 141 5.36 4.12 15.18
CA LEU A 141 5.01 4.18 13.77
C LEU A 141 5.86 5.22 13.01
N GLY A 142 6.13 6.39 13.62
CA GLY A 142 7.03 7.37 13.02
C GLY A 142 8.45 6.85 12.81
N PHE A 143 8.92 5.94 13.67
CA PHE A 143 10.20 5.25 13.45
C PHE A 143 10.12 4.26 12.28
N ALA A 144 9.02 3.51 12.14
CA ALA A 144 8.81 2.63 11.00
C ALA A 144 8.78 3.41 9.68
N ASP A 145 8.09 4.55 9.65
CA ASP A 145 7.96 5.40 8.44
C ASP A 145 9.32 6.00 8.01
N HIS A 146 10.26 6.23 8.93
CA HIS A 146 11.62 6.67 8.57
C HIS A 146 12.48 5.53 8.00
N PHE A 147 12.23 4.28 8.39
CA PHE A 147 12.94 3.10 7.90
C PHE A 147 12.62 2.80 6.43
N GLU A 148 11.45 3.23 5.97
CA GLU A 148 10.90 3.02 4.62
C GLU A 148 11.70 3.68 3.49
N GLN A 149 12.13 4.94 3.67
CA GLN A 149 12.70 5.81 2.62
C GLN A 149 13.95 5.26 1.92
N ARG A 150 14.49 4.15 2.44
CA ARG A 150 15.77 3.58 2.05
C ARG A 150 15.61 2.24 1.30
N TRP A 151 14.41 1.64 1.25
CA TRP A 151 14.16 0.30 0.67
C TRP A 151 13.21 0.26 -0.55
N HIS A 152 12.40 1.29 -0.81
CA HIS A 152 11.53 1.34 -2.00
C HIS A 152 12.26 1.51 -3.34
N LYS A 153 13.58 1.73 -3.33
CA LYS A 153 14.41 1.87 -4.54
C LYS A 153 14.95 0.56 -5.14
N SER A 154 14.67 -0.62 -4.58
CA SER A 154 15.44 -1.84 -4.93
C SER A 154 14.74 -2.91 -5.78
N ASP A 155 13.44 -2.82 -6.04
CA ASP A 155 12.84 -3.69 -7.05
C ASP A 155 12.88 -2.91 -8.36
N GLY A 156 13.71 -3.37 -9.31
CA GLY A 156 13.91 -2.70 -10.60
C GLY A 156 12.58 -2.30 -11.20
N ASP A 157 12.30 -0.99 -11.16
CA ASP A 157 11.06 -0.43 -11.63
C ASP A 157 10.94 -0.69 -13.13
N THR A 158 10.04 -1.60 -13.50
CA THR A 158 9.73 -1.91 -14.90
C THR A 158 9.03 -0.77 -15.61
N TYR A 159 8.56 0.24 -14.88
CA TYR A 159 7.73 1.35 -15.34
C TYR A 159 8.53 2.66 -15.53
N GLY A 160 9.76 2.75 -15.02
CA GLY A 160 10.62 3.91 -15.16
C GLY A 160 10.17 5.12 -14.32
N THR A 161 10.89 6.24 -14.40
CA THR A 161 10.63 7.41 -13.55
C THR A 161 9.51 8.31 -14.08
N SER A 162 8.87 9.06 -13.18
CA SER A 162 8.01 10.19 -13.54
C SER A 162 8.71 11.10 -14.57
N ASP A 163 7.96 11.61 -15.54
CA ASP A 163 8.52 12.35 -16.69
C ASP A 163 8.64 13.87 -16.45
N ILE A 164 7.82 14.42 -15.55
CA ILE A 164 7.89 15.82 -15.12
C ILE A 164 7.85 15.92 -13.59
N PRO A 165 8.53 16.93 -13.01
CA PRO A 165 8.52 17.13 -11.57
C PRO A 165 7.13 17.52 -11.07
N PRO A 166 6.74 17.10 -9.85
CA PRO A 166 5.48 17.52 -9.26
C PRO A 166 5.44 19.03 -9.04
N PRO A 167 4.25 19.64 -9.02
CA PRO A 167 4.11 21.05 -8.65
C PRO A 167 4.64 21.30 -7.24
N ASP A 168 5.17 22.50 -6.98
CA ASP A 168 5.35 22.98 -5.61
C ASP A 168 4.03 22.83 -4.86
N ILE A 169 4.08 22.36 -3.61
CA ILE A 169 2.90 22.00 -2.79
C ILE A 169 2.01 23.24 -2.59
N VAL A 170 1.18 23.52 -3.58
CA VAL A 170 0.08 24.47 -3.51
C VAL A 170 -1.15 23.58 -3.54
N ALA A 171 -1.65 23.29 -2.35
CA ALA A 171 -2.73 22.36 -2.10
C ALA A 171 -3.95 22.73 -2.95
N THR A 172 -4.16 22.02 -4.05
CA THR A 172 -5.41 22.07 -4.81
C THR A 172 -6.36 21.05 -4.18
N GLU A 173 -6.75 21.32 -2.93
CA GLU A 173 -7.73 20.50 -2.18
C GLU A 173 -9.16 20.66 -2.70
N GLN A 174 -9.38 21.52 -3.69
CA GLN A 174 -10.69 21.77 -4.26
C GLN A 174 -11.17 20.51 -4.97
N PRO A 175 -12.27 19.87 -4.51
CA PRO A 175 -12.88 18.78 -5.26
C PRO A 175 -13.23 19.29 -6.65
N PHE A 176 -12.93 18.50 -7.68
CA PHE A 176 -13.26 18.88 -9.04
C PHE A 176 -14.80 18.94 -9.18
N PRO A 177 -15.39 20.10 -9.53
CA PRO A 177 -16.84 20.18 -9.69
C PRO A 177 -17.29 19.26 -10.82
N GLY A 178 -18.21 18.34 -10.51
CA GLY A 178 -18.74 17.38 -11.47
C GLY A 178 -17.95 16.06 -11.58
N TRP A 179 -17.20 15.69 -10.54
CA TRP A 179 -16.71 14.31 -10.38
C TRP A 179 -17.77 13.44 -9.64
N PRO A 180 -17.94 12.15 -10.01
CA PRO A 180 -17.40 11.52 -11.22
C PRO A 180 -18.01 12.11 -12.50
N MET A 181 -17.30 12.01 -13.61
CA MET A 181 -17.83 12.46 -14.90
C MET A 181 -18.92 11.50 -15.42
N SER A 182 -19.56 11.83 -16.54
CA SER A 182 -20.53 10.92 -17.17
C SER A 182 -19.84 9.66 -17.68
N THR A 183 -20.44 8.49 -17.46
CA THR A 183 -19.98 7.20 -18.01
C THR A 183 -20.27 7.05 -19.51
N ALA A 184 -21.11 7.93 -20.08
CA ALA A 184 -21.34 7.97 -21.50
C ALA A 184 -20.05 8.39 -22.24
N PRO A 185 -19.59 7.63 -23.25
CA PRO A 185 -18.46 8.02 -24.06
C PRO A 185 -18.66 9.37 -24.78
N GLU A 186 -17.58 10.13 -24.91
CA GLU A 186 -17.59 11.35 -25.71
C GLU A 186 -17.90 11.05 -27.18
N MET A 187 -18.90 11.72 -27.75
CA MET A 187 -19.39 11.47 -29.10
C MET A 187 -18.31 11.64 -30.18
N GLN A 188 -17.34 12.53 -29.94
CA GLN A 188 -16.22 12.75 -30.84
C GLN A 188 -15.26 11.56 -30.88
N VAL A 189 -15.21 10.72 -29.83
CA VAL A 189 -14.40 9.51 -29.77
C VAL A 189 -15.10 8.35 -30.48
N THR A 190 -16.40 8.17 -30.21
CA THR A 190 -17.20 7.09 -30.81
C THR A 190 -17.41 7.27 -32.31
N ASN A 191 -17.55 8.51 -32.79
CA ASN A 191 -17.68 8.84 -34.20
C ASN A 191 -16.35 9.11 -34.92
N MET A 192 -15.21 8.93 -34.25
CA MET A 192 -13.90 9.23 -34.83
C MET A 192 -13.57 8.21 -35.94
N PRO A 193 -13.30 8.66 -37.19
CA PRO A 193 -12.77 7.77 -38.21
C PRO A 193 -11.39 7.25 -37.80
N GLU A 194 -10.93 6.16 -38.41
CA GLU A 194 -9.60 5.63 -38.12
C GLU A 194 -8.53 6.70 -38.33
N GLN A 195 -7.67 6.85 -37.32
CA GLN A 195 -6.59 7.84 -37.33
C GLN A 195 -5.27 7.14 -37.65
N PRO A 196 -4.37 7.78 -38.39
CA PRO A 196 -3.11 7.15 -38.83
C PRO A 196 -2.02 7.11 -37.73
N SER A 197 -2.17 7.90 -36.67
CA SER A 197 -1.18 8.00 -35.58
C SER A 197 -1.82 8.50 -34.29
N VAL A 198 -1.10 8.31 -33.17
CA VAL A 198 -1.42 8.91 -31.87
C VAL A 198 -1.54 10.43 -31.98
N GLU A 199 -0.61 11.07 -32.72
CA GLU A 199 -0.63 12.51 -32.95
C GLU A 199 -1.92 12.97 -33.66
N ALA A 200 -2.34 12.23 -34.68
CA ALA A 200 -3.57 12.54 -35.42
C ALA A 200 -4.83 12.41 -34.53
N VAL A 201 -4.86 11.45 -33.60
CA VAL A 201 -5.95 11.34 -32.61
C VAL A 201 -6.04 12.59 -31.74
N GLY A 202 -4.92 12.99 -31.12
CA GLY A 202 -4.89 14.16 -30.24
C GLY A 202 -5.31 15.45 -30.97
N GLN A 203 -4.77 15.67 -32.18
CA GLN A 203 -5.14 16.82 -33.02
C GLN A 203 -6.61 16.79 -33.46
N TYR A 204 -7.14 15.60 -33.82
CA TYR A 204 -8.53 15.45 -34.23
C TYR A 204 -9.50 15.87 -33.13
N LEU A 205 -9.24 15.43 -31.88
CA LEU A 205 -10.05 15.73 -30.71
C LEU A 205 -9.91 17.20 -30.30
N ALA A 206 -8.68 17.73 -30.24
CA ALA A 206 -8.43 19.12 -29.88
C ALA A 206 -9.06 20.12 -30.87
N ALA A 207 -9.13 19.77 -32.16
CA ALA A 207 -9.79 20.60 -33.16
C ALA A 207 -11.33 20.67 -33.01
N ARG A 208 -11.94 19.75 -32.23
CA ARG A 208 -13.40 19.60 -32.10
C ARG A 208 -13.92 19.85 -30.69
N ILE A 209 -13.06 19.78 -29.69
CA ILE A 209 -13.42 19.93 -28.28
C ILE A 209 -12.58 21.05 -27.68
N THR A 210 -13.21 22.21 -27.47
CA THR A 210 -12.55 23.39 -26.89
C THR A 210 -12.60 23.40 -25.37
N ASP A 211 -13.60 22.75 -24.77
CA ASP A 211 -13.67 22.57 -23.32
C ASP A 211 -12.61 21.57 -22.88
N LYS A 212 -11.65 22.02 -22.04
CA LYS A 212 -10.51 21.19 -21.63
C LYS A 212 -10.93 19.96 -20.84
N LYS A 213 -12.00 20.04 -20.02
CA LYS A 213 -12.47 18.92 -19.20
C LYS A 213 -12.99 17.80 -20.11
N ARG A 214 -13.82 18.16 -21.08
CA ARG A 214 -14.32 17.24 -22.12
C ARG A 214 -13.21 16.74 -23.03
N LEU A 215 -12.22 17.58 -23.35
CA LEU A 215 -11.07 17.14 -24.15
C LEU A 215 -10.29 16.06 -23.41
N VAL A 216 -9.98 16.26 -22.13
CA VAL A 216 -9.33 15.24 -21.29
C VAL A 216 -10.16 13.97 -21.18
N LYS A 217 -11.47 14.09 -20.96
CA LYS A 217 -12.39 12.94 -21.00
C LYS A 217 -12.32 12.22 -22.34
N ALA A 218 -12.29 12.93 -23.46
CA ALA A 218 -12.20 12.31 -24.78
C ALA A 218 -10.87 11.58 -25.01
N LEU A 219 -9.75 12.10 -24.50
CA LEU A 219 -8.46 11.41 -24.52
C LEU A 219 -8.53 10.11 -23.69
N HIS A 220 -9.08 10.22 -22.48
CA HIS A 220 -9.31 9.09 -21.57
C HIS A 220 -10.20 8.01 -22.22
N ASP A 221 -11.37 8.39 -22.70
CA ASP A 221 -12.32 7.50 -23.38
C ASP A 221 -11.66 6.83 -24.60
N HIS A 222 -10.78 7.53 -25.34
CA HIS A 222 -10.06 6.92 -26.45
C HIS A 222 -9.14 5.80 -25.99
N VAL A 223 -8.42 5.98 -24.88
CA VAL A 223 -7.54 4.96 -24.31
C VAL A 223 -8.37 3.77 -23.83
N VAL A 224 -9.37 4.01 -22.98
CA VAL A 224 -10.21 2.96 -22.40
C VAL A 224 -10.96 2.16 -23.48
N LEU A 225 -11.54 2.82 -24.48
CA LEU A 225 -12.35 2.12 -25.49
C LEU A 225 -11.53 1.41 -26.58
N ARG A 226 -10.22 1.67 -26.69
CA ARG A 226 -9.40 1.17 -27.81
C ARG A 226 -8.22 0.31 -27.39
N LEU A 227 -7.99 0.17 -26.09
CA LEU A 227 -7.03 -0.79 -25.56
C LEU A 227 -7.76 -1.97 -24.93
N THR A 228 -7.02 -3.05 -24.75
CA THR A 228 -7.40 -4.18 -23.91
C THR A 228 -6.25 -4.45 -22.97
N TYR A 229 -6.54 -4.57 -21.68
CA TYR A 229 -5.50 -4.78 -20.67
C TYR A 229 -4.76 -6.10 -20.91
N ASP A 230 -3.43 -6.04 -20.94
CA ASP A 230 -2.55 -7.20 -21.18
C ASP A 230 -2.31 -7.97 -19.86
N THR A 231 -3.32 -8.71 -19.41
CA THR A 231 -3.25 -9.54 -18.20
C THR A 231 -2.07 -10.52 -18.23
N PRO A 232 -1.79 -11.26 -19.33
CA PRO A 232 -0.63 -12.15 -19.40
C PRO A 232 0.71 -11.44 -19.15
N THR A 233 0.92 -10.25 -19.73
CA THR A 233 2.13 -9.46 -19.46
C THR A 233 2.19 -8.98 -18.01
N SER A 234 1.05 -8.59 -17.42
CA SER A 234 0.96 -8.16 -16.01
C SER A 234 1.31 -9.27 -15.01
N GLU A 235 1.14 -10.52 -15.42
CA GLU A 235 1.35 -11.71 -14.60
C GLU A 235 2.77 -12.26 -14.69
N LEU A 236 3.61 -11.79 -15.61
CA LEU A 236 5.01 -12.21 -15.72
C LEU A 236 5.74 -12.10 -14.38
N ARG A 237 6.65 -13.03 -14.11
CA ARG A 237 7.45 -13.14 -12.87
C ARG A 237 8.92 -13.40 -13.18
N GLY A 238 9.80 -13.03 -12.24
CA GLY A 238 11.24 -13.28 -12.38
C GLY A 238 11.86 -12.59 -13.60
N GLU A 239 12.77 -13.28 -14.29
CA GLU A 239 13.48 -12.78 -15.48
C GLU A 239 12.53 -12.46 -16.65
N ASP A 240 11.42 -13.20 -16.76
CA ASP A 240 10.45 -13.03 -17.85
C ASP A 240 9.82 -11.63 -17.85
N ARG A 241 9.74 -10.96 -16.69
CA ARG A 241 9.28 -9.55 -16.59
C ARG A 241 10.11 -8.58 -17.44
N TYR A 242 11.34 -8.94 -17.77
CA TYR A 242 12.26 -8.10 -18.54
C TYR A 242 12.47 -8.63 -19.96
N THR A 243 12.53 -9.95 -20.13
CA THR A 243 12.90 -10.56 -21.42
C THR A 243 11.71 -10.83 -22.34
N LYS A 244 10.50 -11.02 -21.79
CA LYS A 244 9.29 -11.35 -22.55
C LYS A 244 8.27 -10.22 -22.61
N ARG A 245 8.52 -9.11 -21.90
CA ARG A 245 7.61 -7.97 -21.82
C ARG A 245 7.58 -7.19 -23.14
N PRO A 246 6.42 -7.05 -23.80
CA PRO A 246 6.27 -6.21 -24.98
C PRO A 246 6.58 -4.74 -24.68
N SER A 247 6.94 -3.97 -25.71
CA SER A 247 7.14 -2.52 -25.58
C SER A 247 5.87 -1.85 -25.07
N GLN A 248 6.03 -0.98 -24.07
CA GLN A 248 4.94 -0.15 -23.51
C GLN A 248 4.98 1.29 -24.02
N GLN A 249 5.76 1.59 -25.05
CA GLN A 249 5.76 2.93 -25.65
C GLN A 249 4.42 3.23 -26.31
N ALA A 250 4.02 4.51 -26.31
CA ALA A 250 2.68 4.95 -26.72
C ALA A 250 2.30 4.48 -28.13
N GLU A 251 3.19 4.62 -29.11
CA GLU A 251 2.95 4.21 -30.49
C GLU A 251 2.89 2.68 -30.67
N ASP A 252 3.61 1.93 -29.83
CA ASP A 252 3.59 0.47 -29.85
C ASP A 252 2.27 -0.05 -29.27
N VAL A 253 1.87 0.47 -28.11
CA VAL A 253 0.61 0.14 -27.42
C VAL A 253 -0.59 0.54 -28.28
N TRP A 254 -0.57 1.75 -28.87
CA TRP A 254 -1.65 2.21 -29.74
C TRP A 254 -1.82 1.34 -30.99
N ARG A 255 -0.71 0.87 -31.59
CA ARG A 255 -0.75 -0.07 -32.73
C ARG A 255 -1.19 -1.47 -32.31
N ALA A 256 -0.69 -1.97 -31.19
CA ALA A 256 -0.99 -3.29 -30.67
C ALA A 256 -2.42 -3.39 -30.11
N ARG A 257 -3.04 -2.26 -29.75
CA ARG A 257 -4.33 -2.17 -29.06
C ARG A 257 -4.34 -2.89 -27.71
N THR A 258 -3.18 -3.06 -27.09
CA THR A 258 -3.03 -3.73 -25.79
C THR A 258 -1.79 -3.21 -25.07
N GLY A 259 -1.82 -3.26 -23.74
CA GLY A 259 -0.74 -2.85 -22.87
C GLY A 259 -1.08 -3.07 -21.40
N VAL A 260 -0.10 -2.83 -20.53
CA VAL A 260 -0.32 -2.75 -19.08
C VAL A 260 -0.39 -1.28 -18.64
N CYS A 261 -0.46 -1.02 -17.33
CA CYS A 261 -0.61 0.32 -16.77
C CYS A 261 0.36 1.37 -17.32
N GLU A 262 1.64 1.03 -17.48
CA GLU A 262 2.62 1.91 -18.13
C GLU A 262 2.20 2.32 -19.55
N GLY A 263 1.71 1.36 -20.35
CA GLY A 263 1.29 1.62 -21.72
C GLY A 263 0.10 2.57 -21.80
N TYR A 264 -0.88 2.39 -20.91
CA TYR A 264 -2.03 3.28 -20.81
C TYR A 264 -1.59 4.69 -20.42
N ALA A 265 -0.77 4.80 -19.38
CA ALA A 265 -0.31 6.07 -18.87
C ALA A 265 0.59 6.82 -19.87
N ARG A 266 1.48 6.12 -20.60
CA ARG A 266 2.29 6.72 -21.67
C ARG A 266 1.45 7.15 -22.87
N LEU A 267 0.44 6.37 -23.24
CA LEU A 267 -0.48 6.74 -24.32
C LEU A 267 -1.27 8.01 -23.97
N MET A 268 -1.74 8.13 -22.73
CA MET A 268 -2.37 9.36 -22.24
C MET A 268 -1.44 10.57 -22.38
N VAL A 269 -0.16 10.47 -21.99
CA VAL A 269 0.83 11.56 -22.17
C VAL A 269 1.00 11.93 -23.64
N ALA A 270 1.18 10.94 -24.52
CA ALA A 270 1.38 11.18 -25.96
C ALA A 270 0.16 11.85 -26.62
N LEU A 271 -1.04 11.42 -26.25
CA LEU A 271 -2.30 12.03 -26.68
C LEU A 271 -2.44 13.47 -26.14
N GLY A 272 -2.14 13.69 -24.87
CA GLY A 272 -2.15 15.01 -24.24
C GLY A 272 -1.23 15.98 -24.96
N LYS A 273 0.02 15.57 -25.22
CA LYS A 273 0.99 16.35 -25.99
C LYS A 273 0.47 16.76 -27.37
N ALA A 274 -0.14 15.82 -28.10
CA ALA A 274 -0.71 16.09 -29.42
C ALA A 274 -1.96 17.00 -29.37
N ALA A 275 -2.73 16.94 -28.27
CA ALA A 275 -3.91 17.74 -28.04
C ALA A 275 -3.62 19.12 -27.38
N GLY A 276 -2.37 19.40 -27.02
CA GLY A 276 -2.00 20.63 -26.30
C GLY A 276 -2.42 20.65 -24.84
N VAL A 277 -2.53 19.47 -24.21
CA VAL A 277 -2.85 19.28 -22.78
C VAL A 277 -1.63 18.72 -22.06
N GLU A 278 -1.23 19.36 -20.96
CA GLU A 278 -0.11 18.92 -20.13
C GLU A 278 -0.56 17.75 -19.24
N ILE A 279 0.02 16.56 -19.46
CA ILE A 279 -0.25 15.32 -18.71
C ILE A 279 1.10 14.77 -18.23
N ALA A 280 1.20 14.50 -16.93
CA ALA A 280 2.33 13.86 -16.28
C ALA A 280 2.17 12.33 -16.32
N TYR A 281 3.27 11.62 -16.53
CA TYR A 281 3.43 10.20 -16.20
C TYR A 281 3.90 10.08 -14.75
N ILE A 282 3.19 9.29 -13.95
CA ILE A 282 3.47 9.11 -12.53
C ILE A 282 3.63 7.62 -12.25
N THR A 283 4.67 7.27 -11.49
CA THR A 283 4.83 5.91 -10.94
C THR A 283 4.66 5.89 -9.42
N GLY A 284 4.32 4.72 -8.91
CA GLY A 284 4.17 4.48 -7.48
C GLY A 284 3.54 3.13 -7.21
N TYR A 285 2.77 3.07 -6.13
CA TYR A 285 2.20 1.83 -5.62
C TYR A 285 0.69 1.93 -5.51
N ILE A 286 0.00 0.84 -5.85
CA ILE A 286 -1.44 0.72 -5.63
C ILE A 286 -1.78 -0.48 -4.77
N ARG A 287 -2.87 -0.38 -4.02
CA ARG A 287 -3.47 -1.49 -3.26
C ARG A 287 -4.79 -1.88 -3.90
N ASP A 288 -4.91 -3.13 -4.33
CA ASP A 288 -6.11 -3.63 -5.00
C ASP A 288 -6.37 -5.10 -4.66
N THR A 289 -7.42 -5.38 -3.88
CA THR A 289 -7.83 -6.74 -3.51
C THR A 289 -8.74 -7.43 -4.53
N GLU A 290 -9.13 -6.75 -5.60
CA GLU A 290 -9.93 -7.35 -6.68
C GLU A 290 -9.09 -7.99 -7.76
N ARG A 291 -7.80 -7.63 -7.86
CA ARG A 291 -6.85 -8.36 -8.71
C ARG A 291 -6.93 -9.86 -8.42
N ASP A 292 -7.13 -10.67 -9.47
CA ASP A 292 -7.22 -12.13 -9.36
C ASP A 292 -5.96 -12.69 -8.68
N VAL A 293 -6.09 -12.98 -7.39
CA VAL A 293 -5.06 -13.64 -6.61
C VAL A 293 -5.30 -15.15 -6.75
N ASP A 294 -4.27 -15.88 -7.19
CA ASP A 294 -4.25 -17.35 -7.35
C ASP A 294 -5.01 -18.03 -6.19
N PRO A 295 -5.94 -18.97 -6.44
CA PRO A 295 -6.63 -19.73 -5.39
C PRO A 295 -5.70 -20.48 -4.41
N ALA A 296 -4.45 -20.78 -4.81
CA ALA A 296 -3.41 -21.37 -3.96
C ALA A 296 -2.59 -20.32 -3.20
N ALA A 297 -2.91 -19.04 -3.35
CA ALA A 297 -2.19 -17.95 -2.71
C ALA A 297 -2.35 -18.03 -1.19
N THR A 298 -1.21 -18.02 -0.51
CA THR A 298 -1.12 -18.00 0.94
C THR A 298 -1.63 -16.66 1.48
N ASP A 299 -1.93 -16.61 2.78
CA ASP A 299 -2.27 -15.38 3.51
C ASP A 299 -1.27 -14.24 3.23
N ASP A 300 0.00 -14.59 2.97
CA ASP A 300 1.08 -13.68 2.62
C ASP A 300 0.80 -12.88 1.33
N VAL A 301 0.08 -13.44 0.35
CA VAL A 301 -0.16 -12.78 -0.94
C VAL A 301 -1.26 -11.74 -0.83
N VAL A 302 -2.36 -12.06 -0.14
CA VAL A 302 -3.45 -11.10 0.14
C VAL A 302 -2.90 -9.92 0.95
N LYS A 303 -2.10 -10.23 1.98
CA LYS A 303 -1.34 -9.25 2.76
C LYS A 303 -0.40 -8.42 1.88
N ALA A 304 0.36 -9.06 0.98
CA ALA A 304 1.25 -8.36 0.06
C ALA A 304 0.52 -7.40 -0.89
N THR A 305 -0.67 -7.78 -1.34
CA THR A 305 -1.54 -6.96 -2.19
C THR A 305 -2.08 -5.73 -1.44
N LEU A 306 -2.43 -5.89 -0.15
CA LEU A 306 -2.84 -4.81 0.75
C LEU A 306 -1.71 -3.86 1.14
N GLU A 307 -0.47 -4.17 0.79
CA GLU A 307 0.70 -3.35 1.09
C GLU A 307 1.23 -2.62 -0.15
N GLY A 308 0.71 -2.98 -1.33
CA GLY A 308 0.91 -2.28 -2.57
C GLY A 308 1.81 -2.98 -3.58
N TYR A 309 1.52 -2.78 -4.86
CA TYR A 309 2.36 -3.19 -5.99
C TYR A 309 2.63 -2.03 -6.95
N GLY A 310 3.77 -2.09 -7.64
CA GLY A 310 4.18 -1.05 -8.58
C GLY A 310 3.17 -0.85 -9.70
N HIS A 311 2.87 0.42 -10.00
CA HIS A 311 1.86 0.84 -10.95
C HIS A 311 2.21 2.20 -11.57
N ALA A 312 1.56 2.54 -12.67
CA ALA A 312 1.75 3.80 -13.37
C ALA A 312 0.41 4.40 -13.79
N TRP A 313 0.27 5.71 -13.59
CA TRP A 313 -0.94 6.49 -13.89
C TRP A 313 -0.55 7.92 -14.31
N ASN A 314 -1.50 8.85 -14.31
CA ASN A 314 -1.25 10.23 -14.74
C ASN A 314 -1.79 11.30 -13.78
N ALA A 315 -1.25 12.51 -13.93
CA ALA A 315 -1.94 13.74 -13.55
C ALA A 315 -2.09 14.63 -14.79
N VAL A 316 -3.16 15.41 -14.86
CA VAL A 316 -3.44 16.33 -15.96
C VAL A 316 -3.65 17.74 -15.45
N LYS A 317 -3.13 18.72 -16.19
CA LYS A 317 -3.27 20.12 -15.84
C LYS A 317 -4.43 20.76 -16.60
N ILE A 318 -5.46 21.15 -15.86
CA ILE A 318 -6.63 21.86 -16.39
C ILE A 318 -6.68 23.23 -15.72
N ASP A 319 -6.65 24.29 -16.54
CA ASP A 319 -6.72 25.68 -16.09
C ASP A 319 -5.73 26.04 -14.96
N GLY A 320 -4.52 25.50 -15.07
CA GLY A 320 -3.42 25.73 -14.12
C GLY A 320 -3.43 24.81 -12.89
N THR A 321 -4.44 23.97 -12.74
CA THR A 321 -4.59 23.04 -11.60
C THR A 321 -4.34 21.60 -12.05
N TRP A 322 -3.60 20.83 -11.25
CA TRP A 322 -3.35 19.41 -11.49
C TRP A 322 -4.49 18.55 -10.93
N HIS A 323 -4.87 17.53 -11.68
CA HIS A 323 -5.91 16.56 -11.34
C HIS A 323 -5.41 15.15 -11.61
N LEU A 324 -5.76 14.18 -10.76
CA LEU A 324 -5.29 12.80 -10.89
C LEU A 324 -6.21 12.02 -11.84
N LEU A 325 -5.61 11.14 -12.64
CA LEU A 325 -6.35 10.18 -13.44
C LEU A 325 -5.63 8.84 -13.59
N ASP A 326 -6.41 7.77 -13.74
CA ASP A 326 -5.91 6.44 -14.08
C ASP A 326 -6.84 5.77 -15.09
N ALA A 327 -6.40 5.72 -16.36
CA ALA A 327 -7.18 5.10 -17.44
C ALA A 327 -7.18 3.56 -17.38
N THR A 328 -6.24 2.94 -16.65
CA THR A 328 -6.19 1.48 -16.50
C THR A 328 -7.28 1.00 -15.55
N TRP A 329 -7.52 1.71 -14.44
CA TRP A 329 -8.57 1.35 -13.49
C TRP A 329 -9.99 1.71 -13.96
N ASP A 330 -10.10 2.59 -14.95
CA ASP A 330 -11.38 2.90 -15.60
C ASP A 330 -11.65 1.99 -16.83
N ASP A 331 -10.72 1.10 -17.20
CA ASP A 331 -10.91 0.09 -18.23
C ASP A 331 -11.58 -1.17 -17.67
N THR A 332 -12.90 -1.22 -17.79
CA THR A 332 -13.72 -2.28 -17.20
C THR A 332 -13.79 -3.56 -18.04
N SER A 333 -13.00 -3.71 -19.11
CA SER A 333 -12.86 -4.84 -20.07
C SER A 333 -14.12 -5.42 -20.74
N ASP A 334 -15.31 -5.21 -20.17
CA ASP A 334 -16.53 -5.97 -20.43
C ASP A 334 -17.63 -5.12 -21.10
N SER A 335 -17.42 -3.81 -21.22
CA SER A 335 -18.38 -2.87 -21.79
C SER A 335 -17.73 -2.00 -22.86
N THR A 336 -18.19 -2.13 -24.10
CA THR A 336 -17.82 -1.22 -25.20
C THR A 336 -18.74 -0.01 -25.27
N THR A 337 -19.77 0.05 -24.42
CA THR A 337 -20.84 1.05 -24.47
C THR A 337 -20.77 2.09 -23.36
N GLU A 338 -20.10 1.78 -22.24
CA GLU A 338 -19.92 2.68 -21.11
C GLU A 338 -18.47 2.64 -20.64
N VAL A 339 -17.95 3.80 -20.23
CA VAL A 339 -16.59 3.98 -19.72
C VAL A 339 -16.69 4.33 -18.25
N SER A 340 -15.97 3.62 -17.37
CA SER A 340 -15.86 4.06 -15.98
C SER A 340 -15.15 5.42 -15.95
N THR A 341 -15.53 6.28 -15.00
CA THR A 341 -14.88 7.58 -14.77
C THR A 341 -14.58 7.78 -13.29
N THR A 342 -14.52 6.68 -12.55
CA THR A 342 -14.23 6.67 -11.12
C THR A 342 -12.81 7.18 -10.90
N TYR A 343 -11.88 6.83 -11.79
CA TYR A 343 -10.49 7.27 -11.70
C TYR A 343 -10.19 8.51 -12.54
N LEU A 344 -11.10 8.99 -13.41
CA LEU A 344 -10.93 10.21 -14.19
C LEU A 344 -11.16 11.50 -13.38
N LEU A 345 -10.12 12.33 -13.23
CA LEU A 345 -10.16 13.63 -12.51
C LEU A 345 -10.55 13.48 -11.03
N THR A 346 -10.10 12.39 -10.43
CA THR A 346 -10.45 11.99 -9.06
C THR A 346 -9.95 12.98 -8.03
N PRO A 347 -10.77 13.37 -7.04
CA PRO A 347 -10.33 14.18 -5.92
C PRO A 347 -9.11 13.54 -5.20
N PRO A 348 -8.04 14.30 -4.91
CA PRO A 348 -6.83 13.74 -4.31
C PRO A 348 -7.04 12.99 -2.99
N LYS A 349 -8.01 13.42 -2.18
CA LYS A 349 -8.38 12.75 -0.91
C LYS A 349 -9.00 11.36 -1.12
N LEU A 350 -9.62 11.12 -2.26
CA LEU A 350 -10.17 9.82 -2.64
C LEU A 350 -9.12 8.95 -3.34
N PHE A 351 -8.36 9.54 -4.28
CA PHE A 351 -7.33 8.82 -5.05
C PHE A 351 -6.25 8.21 -4.15
N ARG A 352 -5.88 8.89 -3.05
CA ARG A 352 -4.89 8.38 -2.09
C ARG A 352 -5.35 7.18 -1.25
N HIS A 353 -6.59 6.73 -1.37
CA HIS A 353 -7.05 5.53 -0.66
C HIS A 353 -6.35 4.26 -1.16
N ASP A 354 -6.13 4.19 -2.46
CA ASP A 354 -5.53 3.05 -3.14
C ASP A 354 -4.31 3.41 -3.99
N HIS A 355 -3.98 4.68 -4.23
CA HIS A 355 -2.77 5.11 -4.97
C HIS A 355 -1.77 5.91 -4.12
N LEU A 356 -0.51 5.50 -4.11
CA LEU A 356 0.61 6.17 -3.45
C LEU A 356 1.75 6.44 -4.45
N PRO A 357 1.99 7.69 -4.88
CA PRO A 357 3.11 8.02 -5.77
C PRO A 357 4.46 7.87 -5.08
N GLU A 358 5.51 7.58 -5.85
CA GLU A 358 6.89 7.59 -5.34
C GLU A 358 7.30 8.99 -4.86
N GLU A 359 6.88 10.02 -5.59
CA GLU A 359 7.08 11.41 -5.21
C GLU A 359 5.86 11.93 -4.44
N ALA A 360 6.03 12.15 -3.14
CA ALA A 360 4.93 12.51 -2.24
C ALA A 360 4.08 13.72 -2.69
N ALA A 361 4.68 14.68 -3.41
CA ALA A 361 3.96 15.86 -3.89
C ALA A 361 2.90 15.54 -4.97
N TRP A 362 3.00 14.40 -5.68
CA TRP A 362 1.97 13.94 -6.60
C TRP A 362 0.68 13.48 -5.89
N GLN A 363 0.65 13.41 -4.56
CA GLN A 363 -0.60 13.19 -3.84
C GLN A 363 -1.53 14.41 -3.86
N LEU A 364 -1.06 15.58 -4.32
CA LEU A 364 -1.83 16.81 -4.49
C LEU A 364 -2.67 17.22 -3.26
N VAL A 365 -2.13 16.95 -2.07
CA VAL A 365 -2.71 17.30 -0.76
C VAL A 365 -1.70 18.10 0.06
N ALA A 366 -2.18 18.92 1.00
CA ALA A 366 -1.30 19.71 1.85
C ALA A 366 -0.36 18.86 2.72
N VAL A 367 -0.84 17.70 3.19
CA VAL A 367 -0.06 16.74 3.98
C VAL A 367 -0.11 15.37 3.30
N PRO A 368 0.92 15.04 2.51
CA PRO A 368 1.04 13.73 1.88
C PRO A 368 1.11 12.59 2.90
N LEU A 369 0.51 11.45 2.57
CA LEU A 369 0.72 10.19 3.27
C LEU A 369 2.15 9.72 3.10
N THR A 370 2.72 9.19 4.19
CA THR A 370 3.85 8.27 4.11
C THR A 370 3.38 6.88 3.67
N ALA A 371 4.28 6.05 3.16
CA ALA A 371 3.94 4.68 2.80
C ALA A 371 3.43 3.84 3.98
N GLY A 372 3.91 4.11 5.20
CA GLY A 372 3.39 3.43 6.38
C GLY A 372 1.97 3.88 6.75
N GLU A 373 1.64 5.16 6.63
CA GLU A 373 0.26 5.63 6.80
C GLU A 373 -0.66 5.07 5.70
N PHE A 374 -0.17 5.02 4.46
CA PHE A 374 -0.86 4.38 3.35
C PHE A 374 -1.11 2.88 3.60
N ALA A 375 -0.15 2.13 4.13
CA ALA A 375 -0.34 0.72 4.49
C ALA A 375 -1.33 0.53 5.66
N ARG A 376 -1.36 1.48 6.60
CA ARG A 376 -2.22 1.43 7.79
C ARG A 376 -3.66 1.83 7.54
N GLN A 377 -3.91 2.79 6.65
CA GLN A 377 -5.29 3.24 6.42
C GLN A 377 -6.13 2.08 5.84
N PRO A 378 -7.46 2.05 6.09
CA PRO A 378 -8.37 1.10 5.48
C PRO A 378 -8.14 0.98 3.98
N LEU A 379 -8.26 -0.22 3.42
CA LEU A 379 -8.23 -0.35 1.97
C LEU A 379 -9.58 0.12 1.44
N LEU A 380 -9.64 1.33 0.92
CA LEU A 380 -10.82 1.87 0.24
C LEU A 380 -10.45 2.17 -1.20
N SER A 381 -11.45 2.32 -2.06
CA SER A 381 -11.29 2.90 -3.40
C SER A 381 -12.04 4.23 -3.50
N PRO A 382 -11.76 5.08 -4.50
CA PRO A 382 -12.53 6.27 -4.79
C PRO A 382 -14.04 6.03 -4.94
N SER A 383 -14.50 4.80 -5.19
CA SER A 383 -15.92 4.44 -5.20
C SER A 383 -16.67 4.90 -3.95
N VAL A 384 -16.02 5.01 -2.78
CA VAL A 384 -16.67 5.56 -1.56
C VAL A 384 -17.23 6.97 -1.79
N GLY A 385 -16.53 7.80 -2.57
CA GLY A 385 -16.98 9.14 -2.92
C GLY A 385 -18.15 9.14 -3.91
N ARG A 386 -18.15 8.21 -4.87
CA ARG A 386 -19.26 8.04 -5.83
C ARG A 386 -20.53 7.54 -5.15
N LEU A 387 -20.38 6.62 -4.20
CA LEU A 387 -21.48 6.10 -3.40
C LEU A 387 -21.95 7.09 -2.32
N GLY A 388 -21.12 8.07 -1.98
CA GLY A 388 -21.42 9.03 -0.91
C GLY A 388 -21.40 8.38 0.48
N VAL A 389 -20.53 7.39 0.68
CA VAL A 389 -20.34 6.69 1.96
C VAL A 389 -19.02 7.08 2.60
N VAL A 390 -18.99 7.17 3.93
CA VAL A 390 -17.78 7.49 4.70
C VAL A 390 -17.53 6.40 5.73
N LEU A 391 -16.34 5.80 5.71
CA LEU A 391 -15.92 4.85 6.73
C LEU A 391 -15.57 5.59 8.04
N GLU A 392 -16.36 5.37 9.10
CA GLU A 392 -16.10 5.94 10.43
C GLU A 392 -15.21 4.99 11.26
N ALA A 393 -15.45 3.69 11.19
CA ALA A 393 -14.64 2.67 11.87
C ALA A 393 -14.69 1.32 11.13
N PRO A 394 -13.59 0.55 11.10
CA PRO A 394 -12.32 0.85 11.73
C PRO A 394 -11.48 1.85 10.93
N THR A 395 -10.51 2.47 11.59
CA THR A 395 -9.57 3.43 10.97
C THR A 395 -8.27 2.78 10.49
N ARG A 396 -8.24 1.43 10.42
CA ARG A 396 -7.07 0.65 10.01
C ARG A 396 -7.42 -0.42 8.98
N SER A 397 -6.46 -0.76 8.12
CA SER A 397 -6.53 -1.87 7.16
C SER A 397 -6.68 -3.25 7.81
N GLN A 398 -6.10 -3.43 9.00
CA GLN A 398 -6.20 -4.65 9.78
C GLN A 398 -6.62 -4.37 11.22
N ILE A 399 -7.64 -5.10 11.69
CA ILE A 399 -8.12 -5.06 13.07
C ILE A 399 -8.08 -6.44 13.73
N THR A 400 -8.14 -6.45 15.06
CA THR A 400 -8.30 -7.66 15.86
C THR A 400 -9.60 -7.55 16.63
N VAL A 401 -10.44 -8.58 16.55
CA VAL A 401 -11.69 -8.69 17.30
C VAL A 401 -11.63 -9.88 18.25
N THR A 402 -12.25 -9.75 19.40
CA THR A 402 -12.33 -10.81 20.42
C THR A 402 -13.80 -11.15 20.64
N GLY A 403 -14.16 -12.41 20.46
CA GLY A 403 -15.56 -12.86 20.60
C GLY A 403 -16.31 -13.07 19.29
N GLY A 404 -15.60 -13.09 18.15
CA GLY A 404 -16.16 -13.56 16.89
C GLY A 404 -17.18 -12.64 16.21
N GLU A 405 -17.23 -11.35 16.54
CA GLU A 405 -18.03 -10.36 15.79
C GLU A 405 -17.12 -9.22 15.33
N ALA A 406 -17.17 -8.91 14.03
CA ALA A 406 -16.56 -7.72 13.46
C ALA A 406 -17.64 -6.69 13.13
N GLN A 407 -17.40 -5.43 13.54
CA GLN A 407 -18.29 -4.31 13.25
C GLN A 407 -17.54 -3.25 12.42
N ILE A 408 -18.17 -2.83 11.32
CA ILE A 408 -17.74 -1.73 10.48
C ILE A 408 -18.84 -0.67 10.50
N LEU A 409 -18.50 0.57 10.83
CA LEU A 409 -19.41 1.71 10.92
C LEU A 409 -19.19 2.64 9.73
N LEU A 410 -20.26 2.92 9.00
CA LEU A 410 -20.27 3.83 7.87
C LEU A 410 -21.31 4.94 8.09
N ASP A 411 -20.99 6.16 7.71
CA ASP A 411 -21.99 7.21 7.47
C ASP A 411 -22.46 7.11 6.01
N ASN A 412 -23.78 7.02 5.80
CA ASN A 412 -24.42 6.84 4.50
C ASN A 412 -25.51 7.90 4.27
N PRO A 413 -25.14 9.19 4.17
CA PRO A 413 -26.09 10.31 4.08
C PRO A 413 -26.93 10.32 2.81
N PHE A 414 -26.49 9.64 1.75
CA PHE A 414 -27.17 9.58 0.46
C PHE A 414 -27.97 8.28 0.25
N GLY A 415 -27.99 7.37 1.22
CA GLY A 415 -28.81 6.16 1.18
C GLY A 415 -28.36 5.12 0.15
N ALA A 416 -27.04 5.01 -0.10
CA ALA A 416 -26.49 3.97 -0.94
C ALA A 416 -26.84 2.58 -0.40
N THR A 417 -27.08 1.62 -1.30
CA THR A 417 -27.25 0.22 -0.90
C THR A 417 -25.87 -0.35 -0.64
N VAL A 418 -25.64 -0.91 0.55
CA VAL A 418 -24.34 -1.48 0.95
C VAL A 418 -24.51 -2.94 1.31
N THR A 419 -23.56 -3.76 0.89
CA THR A 419 -23.44 -5.17 1.23
C THR A 419 -21.98 -5.50 1.56
N ALA A 420 -21.76 -6.57 2.31
CA ALA A 420 -20.43 -7.07 2.60
C ALA A 420 -20.43 -8.59 2.76
N HIS A 421 -19.31 -9.20 2.40
CA HIS A 421 -19.06 -10.61 2.66
C HIS A 421 -17.69 -10.76 3.30
N ALA A 422 -17.60 -11.69 4.25
CA ALA A 422 -16.36 -12.05 4.91
C ALA A 422 -15.86 -13.40 4.39
N THR A 423 -14.64 -13.44 3.91
CA THR A 423 -14.00 -14.66 3.39
C THR A 423 -12.88 -15.05 4.33
N HIS A 424 -12.84 -16.30 4.79
CA HIS A 424 -11.71 -16.78 5.60
C HIS A 424 -10.45 -16.86 4.72
N ALA A 425 -9.34 -16.32 5.21
CA ALA A 425 -8.08 -16.29 4.47
C ALA A 425 -7.67 -17.71 4.03
N GLY A 426 -7.26 -17.87 2.78
CA GLY A 426 -6.91 -19.16 2.18
C GLY A 426 -8.08 -20.10 1.83
N SER A 427 -9.35 -19.67 1.94
CA SER A 427 -10.50 -20.49 1.50
C SER A 427 -11.52 -19.69 0.68
N LYS A 428 -11.84 -20.15 -0.54
CA LYS A 428 -12.92 -19.58 -1.37
C LYS A 428 -14.33 -20.08 -0.98
N GLU A 429 -14.44 -21.11 -0.13
CA GLU A 429 -15.71 -21.84 0.07
C GLU A 429 -16.55 -21.40 1.28
N ARG A 430 -16.02 -20.57 2.19
CA ARG A 430 -16.76 -20.09 3.37
C ARG A 430 -16.92 -18.57 3.35
N GLU A 431 -17.79 -18.11 2.44
CA GLU A 431 -18.36 -16.78 2.56
C GLU A 431 -19.30 -16.73 3.77
N VAL A 432 -18.90 -15.96 4.77
CA VAL A 432 -19.77 -15.55 5.87
C VAL A 432 -20.48 -14.28 5.40
N ARG A 433 -21.80 -14.34 5.26
CA ARG A 433 -22.59 -13.14 4.97
C ARG A 433 -22.59 -12.21 6.19
N CYS A 434 -22.37 -10.93 5.93
CA CYS A 434 -22.52 -9.89 6.91
C CYS A 434 -23.95 -9.31 6.86
N THR A 435 -24.44 -8.84 8.00
CA THR A 435 -25.70 -8.10 8.08
C THR A 435 -25.41 -6.59 8.04
N VAL A 436 -26.28 -5.83 7.39
CA VAL A 436 -26.20 -4.37 7.34
C VAL A 436 -27.41 -3.81 8.07
N GLU A 437 -27.17 -3.09 9.16
CA GLU A 437 -28.20 -2.54 10.03
C GLU A 437 -28.09 -1.01 10.08
N THR A 438 -29.22 -0.30 9.98
CA THR A 438 -29.25 1.13 10.25
C THR A 438 -29.22 1.36 11.75
N THR A 439 -28.32 2.20 12.24
CA THR A 439 -28.13 2.44 13.68
C THR A 439 -28.84 3.71 14.13
N ILE A 440 -28.33 4.88 13.74
CA ILE A 440 -28.86 6.20 14.10
C ILE A 440 -28.71 7.14 12.91
N GLY A 441 -29.82 7.77 12.48
CA GLY A 441 -29.81 8.70 11.36
C GLY A 441 -29.35 8.04 10.07
N THR A 442 -28.26 8.53 9.50
CA THR A 442 -27.65 8.06 8.24
C THR A 442 -26.58 6.99 8.46
N ARG A 443 -26.27 6.63 9.71
CA ARG A 443 -25.22 5.65 10.02
C ARG A 443 -25.69 4.22 9.88
N ILE A 444 -24.89 3.41 9.22
CA ILE A 444 -25.08 1.96 9.09
C ILE A 444 -23.93 1.21 9.75
N ALA A 445 -24.25 0.05 10.32
CA ALA A 445 -23.29 -0.90 10.85
C ALA A 445 -23.33 -2.18 10.03
N ILE A 446 -22.19 -2.57 9.48
CA ILE A 446 -21.98 -3.90 8.91
C ILE A 446 -21.47 -4.80 10.05
N LYS A 447 -22.17 -5.90 10.32
CA LYS A 447 -21.78 -6.89 11.32
C LYS A 447 -21.52 -8.23 10.66
N CYS A 448 -20.36 -8.83 10.96
CA CYS A 448 -19.99 -10.15 10.45
C CYS A 448 -19.66 -11.08 11.63
N GLU A 449 -20.34 -12.22 11.72
CA GLU A 449 -20.07 -13.26 12.72
C GLU A 449 -18.94 -14.18 12.23
N LEU A 450 -17.76 -14.03 12.80
CA LEU A 450 -16.52 -14.68 12.38
C LEU A 450 -16.12 -15.80 13.34
N GLY A 451 -15.67 -16.93 12.80
CA GLY A 451 -14.96 -17.96 13.57
C GLY A 451 -13.57 -17.49 13.99
N HIS A 452 -12.79 -18.36 14.63
CA HIS A 452 -11.38 -18.09 14.90
C HIS A 452 -10.57 -18.18 13.60
N GLY A 453 -9.81 -17.14 13.25
CA GLY A 453 -9.02 -17.11 12.03
C GLY A 453 -8.74 -15.71 11.49
N GLN A 454 -8.18 -15.65 10.29
CA GLN A 454 -8.06 -14.41 9.53
C GLN A 454 -9.20 -14.34 8.51
N TYR A 455 -9.81 -13.17 8.39
CA TYR A 455 -10.90 -12.91 7.47
C TYR A 455 -10.63 -11.65 6.67
N GLU A 456 -11.09 -11.65 5.43
CA GLU A 456 -11.18 -10.49 4.57
C GLU A 456 -12.64 -10.09 4.45
N ILE A 457 -13.01 -8.90 4.93
CA ILE A 457 -14.35 -8.35 4.77
C ILE A 457 -14.33 -7.40 3.59
N LYS A 458 -14.87 -7.82 2.44
CA LYS A 458 -15.03 -6.98 1.26
C LYS A 458 -16.39 -6.29 1.29
N MET A 459 -16.41 -5.01 0.96
CA MET A 459 -17.59 -4.16 0.98
C MET A 459 -17.91 -3.66 -0.43
N PHE A 460 -19.18 -3.75 -0.79
CA PHE A 460 -19.69 -3.36 -2.09
C PHE A 460 -20.94 -2.50 -1.93
N GLY A 461 -21.16 -1.61 -2.89
CA GLY A 461 -22.30 -0.71 -2.83
C GLY A 461 -22.80 -0.28 -4.19
N SER A 462 -24.01 0.27 -4.19
CA SER A 462 -24.59 0.93 -5.36
C SER A 462 -25.32 2.22 -4.93
N PRO A 463 -25.36 3.26 -5.79
CA PRO A 463 -26.09 4.48 -5.49
C PRO A 463 -27.57 4.21 -5.18
N ALA A 464 -28.18 5.08 -4.37
CA ALA A 464 -29.60 4.97 -4.00
C ALA A 464 -30.50 4.91 -5.24
N GLY A 465 -31.44 3.95 -5.26
CA GLY A 465 -32.38 3.80 -6.37
C GLY A 465 -31.81 3.16 -7.64
N SER A 466 -30.55 2.68 -7.62
CA SER A 466 -30.04 1.81 -8.69
C SER A 466 -30.88 0.54 -8.78
N THR A 467 -31.49 0.30 -9.95
CA THR A 467 -32.30 -0.90 -10.23
C THR A 467 -31.46 -2.06 -10.79
N GLY A 468 -30.14 -1.87 -10.94
CA GLY A 468 -29.20 -2.89 -11.42
C GLY A 468 -28.63 -3.74 -10.29
N LEU A 469 -28.28 -4.99 -10.60
CA LEU A 469 -27.62 -5.93 -9.68
C LEU A 469 -26.11 -5.70 -9.53
N SER A 470 -25.52 -4.70 -10.19
CA SER A 470 -24.09 -4.41 -10.10
C SER A 470 -23.80 -3.66 -8.82
N TYR A 471 -23.10 -4.30 -7.90
CA TYR A 471 -22.52 -3.67 -6.73
C TYR A 471 -21.04 -3.44 -7.00
N ASP A 472 -20.60 -2.21 -6.77
CA ASP A 472 -19.21 -1.85 -7.00
C ASP A 472 -18.43 -2.01 -5.70
N TYR A 473 -17.26 -2.61 -5.80
CA TYR A 473 -16.32 -2.68 -4.70
C TYR A 473 -15.91 -1.27 -4.26
N PHE A 474 -15.90 -1.04 -2.95
CA PHE A 474 -15.44 0.22 -2.39
C PHE A 474 -14.46 0.08 -1.23
N GLY A 475 -14.23 -1.14 -0.72
CA GLY A 475 -13.20 -1.33 0.28
C GLY A 475 -13.16 -2.70 0.93
N THR A 476 -12.04 -2.94 1.62
CA THR A 476 -11.72 -4.18 2.32
C THR A 476 -11.15 -3.88 3.70
N ILE A 477 -11.55 -4.68 4.69
CA ILE A 477 -10.97 -4.71 6.03
C ILE A 477 -10.48 -6.12 6.34
N LEU A 478 -9.22 -6.26 6.75
CA LEU A 478 -8.74 -7.51 7.33
C LEU A 478 -9.10 -7.62 8.81
N VAL A 479 -9.60 -8.78 9.18
CA VAL A 479 -9.99 -9.08 10.55
C VAL A 479 -9.29 -10.32 11.07
N ASN A 480 -8.53 -10.12 12.13
CA ASN A 480 -7.96 -11.15 12.97
C ASN A 480 -8.99 -11.49 14.07
N SER A 481 -9.79 -12.54 13.87
CA SER A 481 -10.83 -12.97 14.80
C SER A 481 -10.30 -14.02 15.77
N ARG A 482 -10.49 -13.78 17.07
CA ARG A 482 -9.94 -14.60 18.17
C ARG A 482 -10.99 -14.99 19.21
#